data_AF-A0A1T4VPB5-F1
#
_entry.id   AF-A0A1T4VPB5-F1
#
_cell.length_a   1.000
_cell.length_b   1.000
_cell.length_c   1.000
_cell.angle_alpha   90.00
_cell.angle_beta   90.00
_cell.angle_gamma   90.00
#
_symmetry.space_group_name_H-M   'P 1'
#
loop_
_entity.id
_entity.type
_entity.pdbx_description
1 polymer ?
#
loop_
_entity_poly.entity_id
_entity_poly.type
_entity_poly.pdbx_seq_one_letter_code
_entity_poly.pdbx_strand_id
1 'polypeptide(L)'
;MGLHVIESKLRIRSFLGANFAGIIAGCVDAFALSLSADQYFAYAVLGAFFLVFAGYVGGFSGAYAAAFWSWVRRGKLVDMSTDGVLMFFCYGSFLGFIAGLLFSDWTVVRYWTAGGAFMGGFLAGMMNTSSALLFELAVADDSPEQAHKDARRRRAHERLDPSEPRKSKTRKGGSGM
;
A
#
# COMPACT_ATOMS: atom_id res chain seq x y z
N MET A 1 -21.37 -0.81 4.84
CA MET A 1 -21.03 -2.25 4.90
C MET A 1 -20.15 -2.72 3.74
N GLY A 2 -20.36 -2.28 2.49
CA GLY A 2 -19.53 -2.76 1.35
C GLY A 2 -18.04 -2.39 1.40
N LEU A 3 -17.67 -1.22 1.95
CA LEU A 3 -16.29 -0.70 1.90
C LEU A 3 -15.30 -1.58 2.70
N HIS A 4 -15.61 -1.87 3.97
CA HIS A 4 -14.77 -2.72 4.82
C HIS A 4 -14.53 -4.14 4.28
N VAL A 5 -15.49 -4.69 3.51
CA VAL A 5 -15.34 -6.00 2.88
C VAL A 5 -14.33 -5.94 1.73
N ILE A 6 -14.32 -4.87 0.95
CA ILE A 6 -13.37 -4.67 -0.14
C ILE A 6 -11.96 -4.45 0.42
N GLU A 7 -11.83 -3.61 1.44
CA GLU A 7 -10.55 -3.38 2.13
C GLU A 7 -9.96 -4.68 2.68
N SER A 8 -10.78 -5.48 3.38
CA SER A 8 -10.34 -6.76 3.93
C SER A 8 -9.89 -7.74 2.85
N LYS A 9 -10.61 -7.80 1.71
CA LYS A 9 -10.23 -8.65 0.58
C LYS A 9 -8.90 -8.21 -0.04
N LEU A 10 -8.70 -6.91 -0.22
CA LEU A 10 -7.48 -6.35 -0.80
C LEU A 10 -6.27 -6.58 0.12
N ARG A 11 -6.45 -6.42 1.45
CA ARG A 11 -5.44 -6.78 2.46
C ARG A 11 -5.05 -8.25 2.36
N ILE A 12 -6.04 -9.15 2.39
CA ILE A 12 -5.79 -10.58 2.33
C ILE A 12 -5.06 -10.96 1.04
N ARG A 13 -5.49 -10.42 -0.12
CA ARG A 13 -4.84 -10.67 -1.41
C ARG A 13 -3.40 -10.17 -1.44
N SER A 14 -3.15 -8.96 -0.94
CA SER A 14 -1.80 -8.38 -0.91
C SER A 14 -0.88 -9.17 0.02
N PHE A 15 -1.38 -9.55 1.19
CA PHE A 15 -0.62 -10.38 2.14
C PHE A 15 -0.33 -11.77 1.56
N LEU A 16 -1.31 -12.42 0.95
CA LEU A 16 -1.12 -13.72 0.29
C LEU A 16 -0.14 -13.62 -0.88
N GLY A 17 -0.23 -12.55 -1.68
CA GLY A 17 0.71 -12.30 -2.79
C GLY A 17 2.15 -12.15 -2.31
N ALA A 18 2.37 -11.36 -1.26
CA ALA A 18 3.69 -11.19 -0.65
C ALA A 18 4.22 -12.51 -0.05
N ASN A 19 3.39 -13.27 0.68
CA ASN A 19 3.79 -14.57 1.21
C ASN A 19 4.13 -15.56 0.10
N PHE A 20 3.35 -15.56 -1.00
CA PHE A 20 3.63 -16.41 -2.15
C PHE A 20 4.97 -16.07 -2.79
N ALA A 21 5.32 -14.79 -2.91
CA ALA A 21 6.66 -14.37 -3.36
C ALA A 21 7.76 -14.89 -2.43
N GLY A 22 7.57 -14.81 -1.11
CA GLY A 22 8.52 -15.35 -0.11
C GLY A 22 8.68 -16.88 -0.20
N ILE A 23 7.58 -17.61 -0.39
CA ILE A 23 7.59 -19.06 -0.59
C ILE A 23 8.37 -19.42 -1.86
N ILE A 24 8.07 -18.76 -2.98
CA ILE A 24 8.78 -19.02 -4.24
C ILE A 24 10.27 -18.71 -4.08
N ALA A 25 10.62 -17.58 -3.48
CA ALA A 25 12.02 -17.24 -3.23
C ALA A 25 12.75 -18.30 -2.40
N GLY A 26 12.09 -18.84 -1.36
CA GLY A 26 12.61 -19.95 -0.58
C GLY A 26 12.82 -21.23 -1.41
N CYS A 27 11.86 -21.57 -2.27
CA CYS A 27 11.98 -22.70 -3.19
C CYS A 27 13.11 -22.52 -4.21
N VAL A 28 13.29 -21.29 -4.74
CA VAL A 28 14.38 -20.96 -5.67
C VAL A 28 15.74 -21.13 -4.99
N ASP A 29 15.90 -20.63 -3.77
CA ASP A 29 17.12 -20.83 -2.98
C ASP A 29 17.39 -22.33 -2.74
N ALA A 30 16.37 -23.11 -2.38
CA ALA A 30 16.50 -24.55 -2.15
C ALA A 30 16.88 -25.32 -3.42
N PHE A 31 16.32 -24.91 -4.56
CA PHE A 31 16.65 -25.44 -5.87
C PHE A 31 18.10 -25.14 -6.25
N ALA A 32 18.54 -23.89 -6.07
CA ALA A 32 19.90 -23.48 -6.36
C ALA A 32 20.94 -24.24 -5.51
N LEU A 33 20.59 -24.58 -4.26
CA LEU A 33 21.43 -25.36 -3.35
C LEU A 33 21.35 -26.88 -3.55
N SER A 34 20.57 -27.36 -4.52
CA SER A 34 20.38 -28.80 -4.81
C SER A 34 19.94 -29.62 -3.58
N LEU A 35 19.04 -29.06 -2.77
CA LEU A 35 18.59 -29.67 -1.52
C LEU A 35 17.60 -30.83 -1.75
N SER A 36 17.40 -31.66 -0.72
CA SER A 36 16.43 -32.77 -0.77
C SER A 36 14.98 -32.27 -0.67
N ALA A 37 14.01 -33.09 -1.11
CA ALA A 37 12.59 -32.72 -1.14
C ALA A 37 12.05 -32.24 0.23
N ASP A 38 12.49 -32.86 1.34
CA ASP A 38 12.08 -32.46 2.69
C ASP A 38 12.57 -31.06 3.07
N GLN A 39 13.72 -30.65 2.52
CA GLN A 39 14.32 -29.35 2.78
C GLN A 39 13.66 -28.21 1.99
N TYR A 40 13.00 -28.51 0.86
CA TYR A 40 12.22 -27.51 0.10
C TYR A 40 11.11 -26.91 0.95
N PHE A 41 10.38 -27.74 1.68
CA PHE A 41 9.31 -27.27 2.55
C PHE A 41 9.84 -26.34 3.64
N ALA A 42 10.95 -26.72 4.29
CA ALA A 42 11.59 -25.89 5.30
C ALA A 42 12.05 -24.53 4.73
N TYR A 43 12.64 -24.52 3.54
CA TYR A 43 13.10 -23.29 2.89
C TYR A 43 11.95 -22.39 2.39
N ALA A 44 10.86 -22.97 1.91
CA ALA A 44 9.63 -22.25 1.56
C ALA A 44 9.05 -21.51 2.78
N VAL A 45 8.93 -22.22 3.91
CA VAL A 45 8.46 -21.65 5.19
C VAL A 45 9.43 -20.56 5.68
N LEU A 46 10.73 -20.82 5.59
CA LEU A 46 11.76 -19.87 6.00
C LEU A 46 11.74 -18.59 5.13
N GLY A 47 11.51 -18.73 3.82
CA GLY A 47 11.36 -17.61 2.89
C GLY A 47 10.16 -16.72 3.23
N ALA A 48 9.00 -17.34 3.49
CA ALA A 48 7.82 -16.61 3.96
C ALA A 48 8.08 -15.90 5.30
N PHE A 49 8.71 -16.61 6.25
CA PHE A 49 9.04 -16.05 7.56
C PHE A 49 9.99 -14.86 7.47
N PHE A 50 11.09 -14.97 6.71
CA PHE A 50 12.02 -13.86 6.50
C PHE A 50 11.35 -12.64 5.87
N LEU A 51 10.48 -12.87 4.89
CA LEU A 51 9.72 -11.80 4.24
C LEU A 51 8.82 -11.07 5.24
N VAL A 52 7.98 -11.80 6.00
CA VAL A 52 7.08 -11.20 6.99
C VAL A 52 7.86 -10.48 8.09
N PHE A 53 8.92 -11.12 8.60
CA PHE A 53 9.77 -10.52 9.63
C PHE A 53 10.44 -9.24 9.13
N ALA A 54 11.06 -9.27 7.95
CA ALA A 54 11.73 -8.11 7.37
C ALA A 54 10.75 -6.96 7.09
N GLY A 55 9.55 -7.27 6.58
CA GLY A 55 8.49 -6.27 6.40
C GLY A 55 8.04 -5.62 7.71
N TYR A 56 7.85 -6.43 8.77
CA TYR A 56 7.48 -5.92 10.08
C TYR A 56 8.57 -5.00 10.66
N VAL A 57 9.83 -5.44 10.61
CA VAL A 57 10.98 -4.64 11.06
C VAL A 57 11.10 -3.35 10.23
N GLY A 58 10.91 -3.43 8.91
CA GLY A 58 10.90 -2.28 8.01
C GLY A 58 9.81 -1.29 8.38
N GLY A 59 8.56 -1.75 8.49
CA GLY A 59 7.41 -0.93 8.89
C GLY A 59 7.61 -0.24 10.24
N PHE A 60 8.07 -0.99 11.24
CA PHE A 60 8.39 -0.43 12.56
C PHE A 60 9.49 0.62 12.49
N SER A 61 10.57 0.36 11.75
CA SER A 61 11.68 1.30 11.57
C SER A 61 11.23 2.57 10.85
N GLY A 62 10.39 2.45 9.82
CA GLY A 62 9.83 3.58 9.08
C GLY A 62 8.91 4.44 9.94
N ALA A 63 8.05 3.81 10.73
CA ALA A 63 7.19 4.48 11.71
C ALA A 63 8.01 5.25 12.76
N TYR A 64 9.07 4.64 13.29
CA TYR A 64 9.97 5.30 14.24
C TYR A 64 10.71 6.48 13.61
N ALA A 65 11.20 6.31 12.38
CA ALA A 65 11.85 7.38 11.62
C ALA A 65 10.88 8.55 11.37
N ALA A 66 9.62 8.28 11.03
CA ALA A 66 8.59 9.29 10.86
C ALA A 66 8.28 10.04 12.16
N ALA A 67 8.19 9.31 13.29
CA ALA A 67 7.96 9.90 14.61
C ALA A 67 9.15 10.76 15.07
N PHE A 68 10.37 10.31 14.84
CA PHE A 68 11.58 11.09 15.11
C PHE A 68 11.61 12.35 14.24
N TRP A 69 11.28 12.23 12.96
CA TRP A 69 11.24 13.36 12.04
C TRP A 69 10.18 14.41 12.41
N SER A 70 8.98 13.97 12.79
CA SER A 70 7.91 14.87 13.24
C SER A 70 8.28 15.58 14.54
N TRP A 71 8.93 14.88 15.48
CA TRP A 71 9.47 15.45 16.70
C TRP A 71 10.48 16.56 16.41
N VAL A 72 11.48 16.30 15.54
CA VAL A 72 12.49 17.29 15.14
C VAL A 72 11.84 18.51 14.48
N ARG A 73 10.81 18.32 13.66
CA ARG A 73 10.12 19.41 12.95
C ARG A 73 8.98 20.06 13.72
N ARG A 74 8.72 19.67 14.98
CA ARG A 74 7.55 20.10 15.78
C ARG A 74 6.21 19.92 15.03
N GLY A 75 6.14 18.90 14.16
CA GLY A 75 4.96 18.58 13.39
C GLY A 75 3.96 17.74 14.19
N LYS A 76 2.70 17.70 13.75
CA LYS A 76 1.71 16.76 14.30
C LYS A 76 1.99 15.35 13.77
N LEU A 77 1.83 14.36 14.63
CA LEU A 77 1.78 12.95 14.24
C LEU A 77 0.50 12.70 13.44
N VAL A 78 0.63 12.01 12.31
CA VAL A 78 -0.49 11.61 11.45
C VAL A 78 -0.83 10.15 11.75
N ASP A 79 -2.12 9.81 11.72
CA ASP A 79 -2.60 8.43 11.94
C ASP A 79 -2.08 7.45 10.91
N MET A 80 -1.76 6.23 11.35
CA MET A 80 -1.20 5.18 10.49
C MET A 80 -2.26 4.39 9.74
N SER A 81 -2.27 4.50 8.41
CA SER A 81 -3.07 3.61 7.57
C SER A 81 -2.37 2.27 7.38
N THR A 82 -2.92 1.22 7.99
CA THR A 82 -2.41 -0.16 7.91
C THR A 82 -2.47 -0.72 6.48
N ASP A 83 -3.39 -0.22 5.66
CA ASP A 83 -3.62 -0.65 4.28
C ASP A 83 -2.47 -0.30 3.34
N GLY A 84 -2.03 0.95 3.42
CA GLY A 84 -0.90 1.44 2.62
C GLY A 84 0.38 0.67 2.93
N VAL A 85 0.60 0.34 4.21
CA VAL A 85 1.74 -0.47 4.65
C VAL A 85 1.76 -1.83 3.97
N LEU A 86 0.61 -2.51 3.92
CA LEU A 86 0.51 -3.83 3.32
C LEU A 86 0.75 -3.82 1.81
N MET A 87 0.27 -2.79 1.11
CA MET A 87 0.49 -2.64 -0.33
C MET A 87 1.96 -2.40 -0.65
N PHE A 88 2.60 -1.43 0.00
CA PHE A 88 4.02 -1.13 -0.23
C PHE A 88 4.92 -2.28 0.18
N PHE A 89 4.58 -3.00 1.25
CA PHE A 89 5.24 -4.24 1.62
C PHE A 89 5.14 -5.29 0.50
N CYS A 90 3.94 -5.52 -0.05
CA CYS A 90 3.74 -6.46 -1.15
C CYS A 90 4.54 -6.05 -2.39
N TYR A 91 4.43 -4.79 -2.84
CA TYR A 91 5.18 -4.28 -3.98
C TYR A 91 6.70 -4.35 -3.76
N GLY A 92 7.17 -3.93 -2.59
CA GLY A 92 8.59 -3.99 -2.22
C GLY A 92 9.11 -5.42 -2.25
N SER A 93 8.35 -6.37 -1.69
CA SER A 93 8.73 -7.78 -1.71
C SER A 93 8.82 -8.36 -3.13
N PHE A 94 7.86 -8.02 -4.00
CA PHE A 94 7.86 -8.47 -5.39
C PHE A 94 9.04 -7.88 -6.17
N LEU A 95 9.31 -6.58 -6.02
CA LEU A 95 10.48 -5.95 -6.65
C LEU A 95 11.79 -6.52 -6.13
N GLY A 96 11.89 -6.80 -4.84
CA GLY A 96 13.04 -7.48 -4.24
C GLY A 96 13.23 -8.89 -4.81
N PHE A 97 12.16 -9.64 -5.00
CA PHE A 97 12.20 -10.96 -5.64
C PHE A 97 12.70 -10.88 -7.09
N ILE A 98 12.13 -10.00 -7.91
CA ILE A 98 12.58 -9.78 -9.30
C ILE A 98 14.04 -9.33 -9.34
N ALA A 99 14.46 -8.42 -8.48
CA ALA A 99 15.84 -7.98 -8.39
C ALA A 99 16.79 -9.13 -7.99
N GLY A 100 16.38 -9.97 -7.05
CA GLY A 100 17.14 -11.16 -6.66
C GLY A 100 17.34 -12.13 -7.82
N LEU A 101 16.29 -12.39 -8.61
CA LEU A 101 16.38 -13.28 -9.78
C LEU A 101 17.28 -12.73 -10.89
N LEU A 102 17.31 -11.41 -11.09
CA LEU A 102 18.02 -10.77 -12.20
C LEU A 102 19.48 -10.41 -11.87
N PHE A 103 19.76 -10.03 -10.62
CA PHE A 103 21.03 -9.40 -10.26
C PHE A 103 21.84 -10.15 -9.20
N SER A 104 21.34 -11.28 -8.70
CA SER A 104 22.03 -12.04 -7.64
C SER A 104 22.10 -13.52 -7.92
N ASP A 105 23.01 -14.20 -7.22
CA ASP A 105 23.04 -15.65 -7.21
C ASP A 105 21.72 -16.21 -6.68
N TRP A 106 21.21 -17.26 -7.33
CA TRP A 106 19.92 -17.84 -6.99
C TRP A 106 19.84 -18.42 -5.58
N THR A 107 20.98 -18.55 -4.89
CA THR A 107 21.08 -19.01 -3.49
C THR A 107 20.75 -17.94 -2.45
N VAL A 108 20.58 -16.67 -2.87
CA VAL A 108 20.32 -15.54 -1.97
C VAL A 108 19.06 -14.76 -2.32
N VAL A 109 18.20 -15.28 -3.20
CA VAL A 109 16.99 -14.60 -3.69
C VAL A 109 16.02 -14.31 -2.56
N ARG A 110 15.94 -15.19 -1.54
CA ARG A 110 15.12 -14.93 -0.34
C ARG A 110 15.52 -13.66 0.39
N TYR A 111 16.82 -13.35 0.45
CA TYR A 111 17.32 -12.18 1.16
C TYR A 111 17.03 -10.90 0.40
N TRP A 112 17.10 -10.92 -0.93
CA TRP A 112 16.67 -9.80 -1.78
C TRP A 112 15.18 -9.54 -1.67
N THR A 113 14.39 -10.60 -1.66
CA THR A 113 12.94 -10.56 -1.46
C THR A 113 12.59 -9.95 -0.10
N ALA A 114 13.26 -10.40 0.96
CA ALA A 114 13.13 -9.85 2.31
C ALA A 114 13.61 -8.39 2.41
N GLY A 115 14.70 -8.03 1.74
CA GLY A 115 15.22 -6.67 1.67
C GLY A 115 14.25 -5.71 0.96
N GLY A 116 13.63 -6.17 -0.12
CA GLY A 116 12.56 -5.43 -0.79
C GLY A 116 11.34 -5.25 0.12
N ALA A 117 10.95 -6.29 0.84
CA ALA A 117 9.86 -6.24 1.81
C ALA A 117 10.15 -5.25 2.96
N PHE A 118 11.37 -5.24 3.47
CA PHE A 118 11.85 -4.27 4.46
C PHE A 118 11.76 -2.84 3.91
N MET A 119 12.31 -2.58 2.73
CA MET A 119 12.30 -1.26 2.12
C MET A 119 10.88 -0.77 1.85
N GLY A 120 10.01 -1.64 1.35
CA GLY A 120 8.59 -1.37 1.15
C GLY A 120 7.90 -1.01 2.46
N GLY A 121 8.08 -1.82 3.51
CA GLY A 121 7.54 -1.54 4.84
C GLY A 121 8.06 -0.22 5.42
N PHE A 122 9.36 0.04 5.28
CA PHE A 122 10.02 1.26 5.77
C PHE A 122 9.45 2.51 5.09
N LEU A 123 9.38 2.53 3.76
CA LEU A 123 8.81 3.64 3.01
C LEU A 123 7.33 3.84 3.36
N ALA A 124 6.57 2.77 3.54
CA ALA A 124 5.18 2.88 3.92
C ALA A 124 4.98 3.46 5.32
N GLY A 125 5.81 3.04 6.28
CA GLY A 125 5.82 3.61 7.63
C GLY A 125 6.22 5.09 7.64
N MET A 126 7.08 5.51 6.70
CA MET A 126 7.44 6.92 6.52
C MET A 126 6.36 7.75 5.83
N MET A 127 5.75 7.24 4.76
CA MET A 127 4.86 7.98 3.84
C MET A 127 3.40 7.99 4.30
N ASN A 128 3.18 8.04 5.61
CA ASN A 128 1.94 7.68 6.28
C ASN A 128 0.64 8.29 5.71
N THR A 129 0.71 9.49 5.12
CA THR A 129 -0.44 10.18 4.49
C THR A 129 -0.62 9.86 3.00
N SER A 130 0.48 9.62 2.27
CA SER A 130 0.46 9.34 0.82
C SER A 130 0.04 7.90 0.52
N SER A 131 0.31 6.97 1.45
CA SER A 131 -0.03 5.56 1.32
C SER A 131 -1.53 5.29 1.44
N ALA A 132 -2.25 6.06 2.26
CA ALA A 132 -3.71 6.04 2.32
C ALA A 132 -4.35 6.47 0.99
N LEU A 133 -3.79 7.48 0.33
CA LEU A 133 -4.28 8.03 -0.94
C LEU A 133 -4.12 7.03 -2.10
N LEU A 134 -3.01 6.29 -2.13
CA LEU A 134 -2.79 5.22 -3.12
C LEU A 134 -3.75 4.04 -2.92
N PHE A 135 -4.08 3.72 -1.67
CA PHE A 135 -5.05 2.68 -1.37
C PHE A 135 -6.47 3.11 -1.74
N GLU A 136 -6.87 4.36 -1.44
CA GLU A 136 -8.15 4.91 -1.90
C GLU A 136 -8.26 4.87 -3.44
N LEU A 137 -7.20 5.20 -4.16
CA LEU A 137 -7.13 5.07 -5.62
C LEU A 137 -7.30 3.62 -6.09
N ALA A 138 -6.64 2.66 -5.44
CA ALA A 138 -6.75 1.25 -5.80
C ALA A 138 -8.16 0.67 -5.52
N VAL A 139 -8.79 1.07 -4.41
CA VAL A 139 -10.17 0.69 -4.07
C VAL A 139 -11.18 1.33 -5.04
N ALA A 140 -10.94 2.58 -5.45
CA ALA A 140 -11.79 3.27 -6.41
C ALA A 140 -11.78 2.62 -7.80
N ASP A 141 -10.65 2.04 -8.20
CA ASP A 141 -10.52 1.34 -9.50
C ASP A 141 -11.26 -0.02 -9.49
N ASP A 142 -11.26 -0.73 -8.35
CA ASP A 142 -11.95 -2.01 -8.17
C ASP A 142 -13.49 -1.85 -8.00
N SER A 143 -14.00 -0.60 -7.99
CA SER A 143 -15.41 -0.28 -7.75
C SER A 143 -15.90 0.92 -8.58
N PRO A 144 -16.33 0.72 -9.85
CA PRO A 144 -16.89 1.80 -10.67
C PRO A 144 -18.15 2.43 -10.06
N GLU A 145 -18.90 1.69 -9.22
CA GLU A 145 -20.03 2.23 -8.46
C GLU A 145 -19.63 3.23 -7.37
N GLN A 146 -18.43 3.12 -6.79
CA GLN A 146 -17.96 4.02 -5.73
C GLN A 146 -17.48 5.35 -6.30
N ALA A 147 -16.80 5.35 -7.45
CA ALA A 147 -16.45 6.58 -8.17
C ALA A 147 -17.71 7.43 -8.47
N HIS A 148 -18.83 6.78 -8.81
CA HIS A 148 -20.12 7.46 -9.00
C HIS A 148 -20.78 7.94 -7.70
N LYS A 149 -20.62 7.23 -6.59
CA LYS A 149 -21.15 7.65 -5.28
C LYS A 149 -20.37 8.83 -4.68
N ASP A 150 -19.04 8.86 -4.83
CA ASP A 150 -18.22 9.98 -4.38
C ASP A 150 -18.37 11.22 -5.27
N ALA A 151 -18.51 11.05 -6.58
CA ALA A 151 -18.89 12.13 -7.47
C ALA A 151 -20.28 12.72 -7.11
N ARG A 152 -21.23 11.88 -6.70
CA ARG A 152 -22.55 12.34 -6.21
C ARG A 152 -22.45 13.05 -4.86
N ARG A 153 -21.61 12.59 -3.93
CA ARG A 153 -21.39 13.25 -2.63
C ARG A 153 -20.70 14.61 -2.79
N ARG A 154 -19.69 14.72 -3.66
CA ARG A 154 -19.03 16.00 -3.97
C ARG A 154 -20.02 17.02 -4.56
N ARG A 155 -20.83 16.60 -5.55
CA ARG A 155 -21.90 17.45 -6.12
C ARG A 155 -23.00 17.81 -5.12
N ALA A 156 -23.26 16.96 -4.12
CA ALA A 156 -24.21 17.26 -3.05
C ALA A 156 -23.63 18.28 -2.06
N HIS A 157 -22.35 18.18 -1.73
CA HIS A 157 -21.64 19.17 -0.89
C HIS A 157 -21.53 20.53 -1.58
N GLU A 158 -21.26 20.55 -2.89
CA GLU A 158 -21.21 21.77 -3.72
C GLU A 158 -22.58 22.48 -3.79
N ARG A 159 -23.68 21.73 -3.67
CA ARG A 159 -25.05 22.29 -3.58
C ARG A 159 -25.42 22.80 -2.19
N LEU A 160 -24.70 22.37 -1.15
CA LEU A 160 -24.96 22.71 0.24
C LEU A 160 -24.04 23.82 0.76
N ASP A 161 -23.06 24.27 -0.02
CA ASP A 161 -22.29 25.48 0.27
C ASP A 161 -23.09 26.72 -0.19
N PRO A 162 -23.74 27.47 0.72
CA PRO A 162 -24.57 28.62 0.37
C PRO A 162 -23.72 29.87 0.12
N SER A 163 -22.39 29.77 0.18
CA SER A 163 -21.48 30.91 0.15
C SER A 163 -21.17 31.43 -1.26
N GLU A 164 -21.61 30.76 -2.32
CA GLU A 164 -21.61 31.40 -3.65
C GLU A 164 -22.77 32.39 -3.73
N PRO A 165 -22.51 33.71 -3.82
CA PRO A 165 -23.57 34.68 -4.06
C PRO A 165 -24.14 34.37 -5.44
N ARG A 166 -25.41 33.91 -5.47
CA ARG A 166 -26.22 33.90 -6.69
C ARG A 166 -26.11 35.30 -7.29
N LYS A 167 -25.31 35.45 -8.35
CA LYS A 167 -25.32 36.64 -9.20
C LYS A 167 -26.74 36.74 -9.74
N SER A 168 -27.58 37.49 -9.05
CA SER A 168 -28.94 37.79 -9.46
C SER A 168 -28.81 38.46 -10.81
N LYS A 169 -29.19 37.76 -11.87
CA LYS A 169 -29.45 38.39 -13.16
C LYS A 169 -30.58 39.39 -12.92
N THR A 170 -30.23 40.62 -12.60
CA THR A 170 -31.09 41.79 -12.70
C THR A 170 -31.51 41.87 -14.16
N ARG A 171 -32.69 41.30 -14.42
CA ARG A 171 -33.43 41.44 -15.67
C ARG A 171 -33.78 42.93 -15.75
N LYS A 172 -32.94 43.73 -16.42
CA LYS A 172 -33.31 45.08 -16.83
C LYS A 172 -34.51 44.94 -17.77
N GLY A 173 -35.70 45.08 -17.21
CA GLY A 173 -36.89 45.42 -17.97
C GLY A 173 -36.64 46.80 -18.58
N GLY A 174 -36.24 46.83 -19.84
CA GLY A 174 -36.34 48.02 -20.67
C GLY A 174 -37.80 48.23 -21.00
N SER A 175 -38.47 49.06 -20.18
CA SER A 175 -39.78 49.62 -20.46
C SER A 175 -39.58 50.90 -21.26
N GLY A 176 -40.24 50.97 -22.42
CA GLY A 176 -40.89 52.15 -23.00
C GLY A 176 -40.05 53.40 -23.29
N MET A 177 -39.84 53.68 -24.58
CA MET A 177 -40.46 54.81 -25.28
C MET A 177 -40.68 54.43 -26.74
#